data_AF-A0A2U0A0B6-F1
#
_entry.id   AF-A0A2U0A0B6-F1
#
_cell.length_a   1.000
_cell.length_b   1.000
_cell.length_c   1.000
_cell.angle_alpha   90.00
_cell.angle_beta   90.00
_cell.angle_gamma   90.00
#
_symmetry.space_group_name_H-M   'P 1'
#
loop_
_entity.id
_entity.type
_entity.pdbx_description
1 polymer ?
#
loop_
_entity_poly.entity_id
_entity_poly.type
_entity_poly.pdbx_seq_one_letter_code
_entity_poly.pdbx_strand_id
1 'polypeptide(L)'
;MATAENLVRKQIMLSSDNIEKLDKLSKQRGTSAAEIVRLSIDSYDPEAADIEEGELLDLVSERLKEAIKETAGTRRRLNKALKKLESKGIE
;
A
#
# COMPACT_ATOMS: atom_id res chain seq x y z
N MET A 1 2.06 -14.41 -25.90
CA MET A 1 1.81 -15.70 -25.21
C MET A 1 2.93 -15.90 -24.22
N ALA A 2 2.65 -15.79 -22.91
CA ALA A 2 3.67 -15.98 -21.89
C ALA A 2 4.14 -17.43 -21.90
N THR A 3 5.44 -17.63 -22.13
CA THR A 3 6.12 -18.92 -22.09
C THR A 3 5.94 -19.53 -20.70
N ALA A 4 5.29 -20.68 -20.62
CA ALA A 4 5.21 -21.46 -19.39
C ALA A 4 6.61 -21.98 -19.06
N GLU A 5 7.36 -21.20 -18.28
CA GLU A 5 8.57 -21.68 -17.63
C GLU A 5 8.23 -22.94 -16.84
N ASN A 6 9.11 -23.93 -16.91
CA ASN A 6 8.89 -25.31 -16.49
C ASN A 6 8.42 -25.39 -15.01
N LEU A 7 7.10 -25.48 -14.79
CA LEU A 7 6.52 -25.47 -13.45
C LEU A 7 6.76 -26.82 -12.77
N VAL A 8 7.76 -26.86 -11.90
CA VAL A 8 8.05 -28.05 -11.08
C VAL A 8 7.32 -27.93 -9.74
N ARG A 9 6.49 -28.92 -9.42
CA ARG A 9 5.88 -29.04 -8.09
C ARG A 9 6.96 -29.40 -7.07
N LYS A 10 7.26 -28.48 -6.15
CA LYS A 10 8.16 -28.71 -5.02
C LYS A 10 7.36 -28.77 -3.72
N GLN A 11 7.73 -29.69 -2.84
CA GLN A 11 7.22 -29.75 -1.47
C GLN A 11 8.20 -29.01 -0.55
N ILE A 12 7.65 -28.20 0.35
CA ILE A 12 8.42 -27.47 1.37
C ILE A 12 7.79 -27.74 2.74
N MET A 13 8.63 -27.80 3.77
CA MET A 13 8.18 -27.96 5.15
C MET A 13 8.15 -26.59 5.83
N LEU A 14 7.04 -26.26 6.46
CA LEU A 14 6.85 -25.01 7.20
C LEU A 14 6.43 -25.34 8.64
N SER A 15 6.77 -24.45 9.58
CA SER A 15 6.22 -24.51 10.93
C SER A 15 4.71 -24.27 10.91
N SER A 16 4.00 -24.76 11.92
CA SER A 16 2.54 -24.57 12.07
C SER A 16 2.17 -23.08 12.03
N ASP A 17 2.93 -22.22 12.71
CA ASP A 17 2.71 -20.77 12.73
C ASP A 17 2.80 -20.15 11.32
N ASN A 18 3.74 -20.62 10.49
CA ASN A 18 3.89 -20.13 9.13
C ASN A 18 2.79 -20.65 8.20
N ILE A 19 2.25 -21.84 8.46
CA ILE A 19 1.08 -22.37 7.75
C ILE A 19 -0.15 -21.50 8.03
N GLU A 20 -0.38 -21.12 9.29
CA GLU A 20 -1.50 -20.24 9.67
C GLU A 20 -1.38 -18.85 9.03
N LYS A 21 -0.18 -18.26 9.05
CA LYS A 21 0.09 -16.99 8.37
C LYS A 21 -0.19 -17.08 6.87
N LEU A 22 0.26 -18.15 6.24
CA LEU A 22 0.08 -18.38 4.80
C LEU A 22 -1.39 -18.54 4.43
N ASP A 23 -2.17 -19.29 5.22
CA ASP A 23 -3.61 -19.45 5.02
C ASP A 23 -4.33 -18.09 5.11
N LYS A 24 -4.02 -17.30 6.14
CA LYS A 24 -4.59 -15.94 6.30
C LYS A 24 -4.28 -15.05 5.10
N LEU A 25 -3.02 -15.01 4.64
CA LEU A 25 -2.60 -14.20 3.50
C LEU A 25 -3.27 -14.64 2.20
N SER A 26 -3.39 -15.95 1.98
CA SER A 26 -4.05 -16.51 0.79
C SER A 26 -5.52 -16.09 0.71
N LYS A 27 -6.25 -16.16 1.83
CA LYS A 27 -7.65 -15.73 1.94
C LYS A 27 -7.83 -14.24 1.75
N GLN A 28 -6.95 -13.42 2.34
CA GLN A 28 -7.01 -11.96 2.23
C GLN A 28 -6.78 -11.47 0.80
N ARG A 29 -5.85 -12.08 0.08
CA ARG A 29 -5.49 -11.66 -1.29
C ARG A 29 -6.28 -12.41 -2.38
N GLY A 30 -7.04 -13.44 -2.01
CA GLY A 30 -7.79 -14.27 -2.96
C GLY A 30 -6.90 -15.05 -3.93
N THR A 31 -5.69 -15.43 -3.51
CA THR A 31 -4.70 -16.15 -4.33
C THR A 31 -4.29 -17.47 -3.67
N SER A 32 -3.63 -18.35 -4.43
CA SER A 32 -3.16 -19.62 -3.88
C SER A 32 -1.99 -19.44 -2.91
N ALA A 33 -1.89 -20.31 -1.90
CA ALA A 33 -0.76 -20.33 -0.99
C ALA A 33 0.59 -20.45 -1.71
N ALA A 34 0.65 -21.21 -2.81
CA ALA A 34 1.87 -21.36 -3.62
C ALA A 34 2.29 -20.04 -4.30
N GLU A 35 1.33 -19.24 -4.74
CA GLU A 35 1.59 -17.93 -5.34
C GLU A 35 2.11 -16.94 -4.31
N ILE A 36 1.55 -16.97 -3.09
CA ILE A 36 2.07 -16.16 -1.98
C ILE A 36 3.52 -16.52 -1.67
N VAL A 37 3.85 -17.83 -1.58
CA VAL A 37 5.24 -18.27 -1.35
C VAL A 37 6.16 -17.82 -2.47
N ARG A 38 5.73 -17.92 -3.73
CA ARG A 38 6.53 -17.47 -4.89
C ARG A 38 6.82 -15.98 -4.80
N LEU A 39 5.80 -15.16 -4.62
CA LEU A 39 5.94 -13.71 -4.48
C LEU A 39 6.85 -13.34 -3.32
N SER A 40 6.74 -14.03 -2.18
CA SER A 40 7.61 -13.80 -1.03
C SER A 40 9.07 -14.11 -1.31
N ILE A 41 9.36 -15.17 -2.06
CA ILE A 41 10.74 -15.50 -2.48
C ILE A 41 11.25 -14.47 -3.49
N ASP A 42 10.43 -14.11 -4.48
CA ASP A 42 10.80 -13.15 -5.52
C ASP A 42 11.03 -11.74 -4.94
N SER A 43 10.31 -11.37 -3.87
CA SER A 43 10.48 -10.09 -3.17
C SER A 43 11.53 -10.13 -2.06
N TYR A 44 12.10 -11.29 -1.74
CA TYR A 44 13.08 -11.40 -0.66
C TYR A 44 14.43 -10.87 -1.13
N ASP A 45 14.82 -9.72 -0.59
CA ASP A 45 16.14 -9.14 -0.80
C ASP A 45 16.93 -9.23 0.52
N PRO A 46 17.95 -10.09 0.62
CA PRO A 46 18.75 -10.24 1.84
C PRO A 46 19.73 -9.08 2.07
N GLU A 47 20.03 -8.30 1.03
CA GLU A 47 20.94 -7.15 1.07
C GLU A 47 20.18 -5.82 1.06
N ALA A 48 18.85 -5.86 0.93
CA ALA A 48 18.03 -4.77 1.41
C ALA A 48 18.41 -4.61 2.88
N ALA A 49 19.17 -3.55 3.16
CA ALA A 49 19.27 -3.03 4.50
C ALA A 49 17.85 -3.04 5.09
N ASP A 50 17.70 -3.20 6.41
CA ASP A 50 16.55 -2.63 7.09
C ASP A 50 16.55 -1.13 6.72
N ILE A 51 16.05 -0.77 5.54
CA ILE A 51 15.71 0.57 5.14
C ILE A 51 14.73 0.89 6.23
N GLU A 52 15.15 1.74 7.16
CA GLU A 52 14.43 2.08 8.38
C GLU A 52 12.99 2.39 7.98
N GLU A 53 12.14 1.35 8.04
CA GLU A 53 10.81 1.39 7.43
C GLU A 53 9.99 2.46 8.15
N GLY A 54 10.37 2.70 9.42
CA GLY A 54 9.97 3.84 10.25
C GLY A 54 10.29 5.21 9.63
N GLU A 55 11.51 5.47 9.15
CA GLU A 55 11.86 6.79 8.58
C GLU A 55 11.06 7.09 7.31
N LEU A 56 10.87 6.08 6.45
CA LEU A 56 10.09 6.24 5.23
C LEU A 56 8.59 6.44 5.54
N LEU A 57 8.05 5.68 6.50
CA LEU A 57 6.66 5.83 6.96
C LEU A 57 6.44 7.16 7.67
N ASP A 58 7.42 7.66 8.43
CA ASP A 58 7.37 8.96 9.09
C ASP A 58 7.37 10.10 8.06
N LEU A 59 8.21 10.00 7.03
CA LEU A 59 8.19 10.96 5.92
C LEU A 59 6.85 10.96 5.19
N VAL A 60 6.29 9.78 4.88
CA VAL A 60 4.97 9.66 4.23
C VAL A 60 3.87 10.24 5.12
N SER A 61 3.92 9.96 6.43
CA SER A 61 2.99 10.50 7.44
C SER A 61 3.05 12.02 7.51
N GLU A 62 4.24 12.60 7.47
CA GLU A 62 4.43 14.05 7.46
C GLU A 62 3.84 14.68 6.18
N ARG A 63 4.18 14.14 5.01
CA ARG A 63 3.64 14.62 3.72
C ARG A 63 2.13 14.51 3.63
N LEU A 64 1.54 13.44 4.17
CA LEU A 64 0.09 13.27 4.21
C LEU A 64 -0.57 14.34 5.11
N LYS A 65 0.02 14.63 6.26
CA LYS A 65 -0.48 15.70 7.16
C LYS A 65 -0.40 17.07 6.50
N GLU A 66 0.68 17.36 5.77
CA GLU A 66 0.81 18.59 4.98
C GLU A 66 -0.30 18.70 3.93
N ALA A 67 -0.47 17.66 3.10
CA ALA A 67 -1.48 17.64 2.05
C ALA A 67 -2.91 17.82 2.60
N ILE A 68 -3.23 17.21 3.74
CA ILE A 68 -4.52 17.39 4.42
C ILE A 68 -4.71 18.85 4.87
N LYS A 69 -3.69 19.46 5.49
CA LYS A 69 -3.74 20.86 5.95
C LYS A 69 -3.93 21.81 4.79
N GLU A 70 -3.18 21.62 3.70
CA GLU A 70 -3.29 22.42 2.49
C GLU A 70 -4.67 22.31 1.86
N THR A 71 -5.16 21.08 1.68
CA THR A 71 -6.50 20.82 1.11
C THR A 71 -7.60 21.47 1.95
N ALA A 72 -7.53 21.33 3.28
CA ALA A 72 -8.48 21.96 4.19
C ALA A 72 -8.42 23.50 4.12
N GLY A 73 -7.22 24.08 4.01
CA GLY A 73 -7.00 25.50 3.81
C GLY A 73 -7.59 26.01 2.51
N THR A 74 -7.34 25.30 1.41
CA THR A 74 -7.88 25.59 0.09
C THR A 74 -9.40 25.53 0.10
N ARG A 75 -10.01 24.49 0.68
CA ARG A 75 -11.47 24.38 0.81
C ARG A 75 -12.07 25.56 1.58
N ARG A 76 -11.42 26.01 2.67
CA ARG A 76 -11.87 27.19 3.43
C ARG A 76 -11.81 28.46 2.60
N ARG A 77 -10.71 28.66 1.84
CA ARG A 77 -10.56 29.83 0.95
C ARG A 77 -11.57 29.81 -0.19
N LEU A 78 -11.77 28.66 -0.82
CA LEU A 78 -12.77 28.44 -1.86
C LEU A 78 -14.17 28.79 -1.35
N ASN A 79 -14.58 28.25 -0.20
CA ASN A 79 -15.90 28.53 0.38
C ASN A 79 -16.07 30.01 0.75
N LYS A 80 -15.01 30.68 1.22
CA LYS A 80 -15.04 32.13 1.46
C LYS A 80 -15.19 32.92 0.15
N ALA A 81 -14.49 32.52 -0.90
CA ALA A 81 -14.58 33.14 -2.21
C ALA A 81 -15.98 32.94 -2.82
N LEU A 82 -16.52 31.73 -2.78
CA LEU A 82 -17.88 31.40 -3.22
C LEU A 82 -18.92 32.24 -2.48
N LYS A 83 -18.89 32.27 -1.14
CA LYS A 83 -19.79 33.12 -0.35
C LYS A 83 -19.68 34.59 -0.70
N LYS A 84 -18.46 35.08 -0.98
CA LYS A 84 -18.23 36.48 -1.37
C LYS A 84 -18.82 36.78 -2.74
N LEU A 85 -18.74 35.84 -3.69
CA LEU A 85 -19.36 35.95 -5.00
C LEU A 85 -20.88 35.89 -4.91
N GLU A 86 -21.45 34.96 -4.12
CA GLU A 86 -22.89 34.88 -3.84
C GLU A 86 -23.42 36.16 -3.17
N SER A 87 -22.64 36.76 -2.25
CA SER A 87 -23.03 38.01 -1.58
C SER A 87 -22.87 39.26 -2.45
N LYS A 88 -22.01 39.21 -3.47
CA LYS A 88 -21.81 40.28 -4.45
C LYS A 88 -22.64 39.98 -5.69
N GLY A 89 -23.92 39.67 -5.47
CA GLY A 89 -24.89 39.28 -6.49
C GLY A 89 -24.57 39.91 -7.84
N ILE A 90 -24.48 39.05 -8.85
CA ILE A 90 -24.63 39.38 -10.25
C ILE A 90 -25.94 40.20 -10.35
N GLU A 91 -25.81 41.52 -10.38
CA GLU A 91 -26.79 42.41 -11.01
C GLU A 91 -26.60 42.36 -12.52
#